data_AF-A0A7W1S656-F1
#
_entry.id   AF-A0A7W1S656-F1
#
_cell.length_a   1.000
_cell.length_b   1.000
_cell.length_c   1.000
_cell.angle_alpha   90.00
_cell.angle_beta   90.00
_cell.angle_gamma   90.00
#
_symmetry.space_group_name_H-M   'P 1'
#
loop_
_entity.id
_entity.type
_entity.pdbx_description
1 polymer ?
#
loop_
_entity_poly.entity_id
_entity_poly.type
_entity_poly.pdbx_seq_one_letter_code
_entity_poly.pdbx_strand_id
1 'polypeptide(L)'
;MIKIICARPFDYDRILALLQHGKLLTDDVMAAGTRYWVAQTDSGELAACAGMEFGEDAVLFRSLAVYEDYRGEGLALRLIERALDEAKAEGYHHAYCFSTRAADYFQRIGFQQVPVTQLAKALPDVPQVMRFAAIGKLPGEKAWWKALR
;
A
#
# COMPACT_ATOMS: atom_id res chain seq x y z
N MET A 1 1.10 -8.09 -22.28
CA MET A 1 0.06 -7.42 -21.46
C MET A 1 0.49 -7.47 -20.00
N ILE A 2 0.11 -6.48 -19.19
CA ILE A 2 0.36 -6.46 -17.73
C ILE A 2 -0.94 -6.75 -16.97
N LYS A 3 -0.93 -7.79 -16.14
CA LYS A 3 -2.06 -8.23 -15.31
C LYS A 3 -1.80 -7.89 -13.84
N ILE A 4 -2.85 -7.58 -13.09
CA ILE A 4 -2.78 -7.40 -11.64
C ILE A 4 -3.35 -8.63 -10.99
N ILE A 5 -2.56 -9.25 -10.12
CA ILE A 5 -2.93 -10.47 -9.39
C ILE A 5 -2.57 -10.34 -7.91
N CYS A 6 -3.24 -11.11 -7.06
CA CYS A 6 -2.83 -11.26 -5.66
C CYS A 6 -1.45 -11.95 -5.62
N ALA A 7 -0.54 -11.39 -4.83
CA ALA A 7 0.79 -11.93 -4.63
C ALA A 7 0.73 -13.28 -3.91
N ARG A 8 1.62 -14.19 -4.28
CA ARG A 8 1.75 -15.50 -3.64
C ARG A 8 3.03 -15.52 -2.79
N PRO A 9 3.20 -16.48 -1.86
CA PRO A 9 4.38 -16.52 -0.99
C PRO A 9 5.73 -16.48 -1.73
N PHE A 10 5.82 -17.06 -2.94
CA PHE A 10 7.07 -17.03 -3.72
C PHE A 10 7.35 -15.65 -4.37
N ASP A 11 6.41 -14.69 -4.36
CA ASP A 11 6.65 -13.33 -4.83
C ASP A 11 7.44 -12.49 -3.81
N TYR A 12 7.66 -13.01 -2.59
CA TYR A 12 8.31 -12.30 -1.49
C TYR A 12 9.64 -11.66 -1.89
N ASP A 13 10.59 -12.43 -2.41
CA ASP A 13 11.92 -11.92 -2.76
C ASP A 13 11.86 -10.83 -3.85
N ARG A 14 10.92 -10.97 -4.78
CA ARG A 14 10.73 -10.04 -5.90
C ARG A 14 10.14 -8.71 -5.42
N ILE A 15 9.15 -8.79 -4.53
CA ILE A 15 8.55 -7.61 -3.87
C ILE A 15 9.62 -6.93 -3.01
N LEU A 16 10.34 -7.69 -2.20
CA LEU A 16 11.40 -7.17 -1.34
C LEU A 16 12.47 -6.42 -2.15
N ALA A 17 12.95 -7.02 -3.24
CA ALA A 17 13.93 -6.40 -4.14
C ALA A 17 13.42 -5.08 -4.75
N LEU A 18 12.16 -5.06 -5.22
CA LEU A 18 11.54 -3.84 -5.76
C LEU A 18 11.41 -2.74 -4.70
N LEU A 19 10.99 -3.08 -3.47
CA LEU A 19 10.89 -2.11 -2.38
C LEU A 19 12.26 -1.57 -1.97
N GLN A 20 13.29 -2.41 -1.93
CA GLN A 20 14.68 -1.99 -1.68
C GLN A 20 15.17 -1.02 -2.76
N HIS A 21 14.92 -1.34 -4.03
CA HIS A 21 15.27 -0.47 -5.16
C HIS A 21 14.55 0.88 -5.08
N GLY A 22 13.26 0.87 -4.70
CA GLY A 22 12.46 2.07 -4.46
C GLY A 22 12.80 2.81 -3.15
N LYS A 23 13.75 2.32 -2.35
CA LYS A 23 14.11 2.86 -1.02
C LYS A 23 12.91 3.00 -0.08
N LEU A 24 11.99 2.05 -0.17
CA LEU A 24 10.80 1.96 0.68
C LEU A 24 11.09 1.09 1.92
N LEU A 25 10.20 1.18 2.90
CA LEU A 25 10.27 0.36 4.10
C LEU A 25 10.08 -1.12 3.72
N THR A 26 11.04 -1.96 4.11
CA THR A 26 11.01 -3.41 3.89
C THR A 26 10.63 -4.20 5.14
N ASP A 27 10.55 -3.55 6.30
CA ASP A 27 10.08 -4.16 7.52
C ASP A 27 8.62 -4.63 7.38
N ASP A 28 8.38 -5.83 7.89
CA ASP A 28 7.06 -6.45 7.96
C ASP A 28 6.39 -6.65 6.58
N VAL A 29 7.19 -6.73 5.50
CA VAL A 29 6.69 -7.08 4.16
C VAL A 29 6.04 -8.47 4.22
N MET A 30 4.80 -8.55 3.73
CA MET A 30 3.96 -9.74 3.76
C MET A 30 3.77 -10.36 5.17
N ALA A 31 3.86 -9.56 6.24
CA ALA A 31 3.52 -10.00 7.59
C ALA A 31 2.05 -10.48 7.67
N ALA A 32 1.74 -11.27 8.70
CA ALA A 32 0.37 -11.71 8.96
C ALA A 32 -0.60 -10.51 9.01
N GLY A 33 -1.81 -10.68 8.47
CA GLY A 33 -2.77 -9.59 8.33
C GLY A 33 -2.47 -8.62 7.18
N THR A 34 -1.55 -8.97 6.27
CA THR A 34 -1.21 -8.18 5.08
C THR A 34 -1.50 -8.95 3.80
N ARG A 35 -2.06 -8.27 2.79
CA ARG A 35 -2.21 -8.78 1.41
C ARG A 35 -1.41 -7.91 0.47
N TYR A 36 -0.82 -8.52 -0.55
CA TYR A 36 -0.11 -7.81 -1.61
C TYR A 36 -0.72 -8.13 -2.97
N TRP A 37 -0.58 -7.18 -3.88
CA TRP A 37 -0.87 -7.35 -5.30
C TRP A 37 0.37 -7.01 -6.11
N VAL A 38 0.54 -7.72 -7.21
CA VAL A 38 1.63 -7.52 -8.15
C VAL A 38 1.08 -7.25 -9.54
N ALA A 39 1.71 -6.31 -10.25
CA ALA A 39 1.54 -6.15 -11.68
C ALA A 39 2.60 -7.01 -12.37
N GLN A 40 2.17 -7.99 -13.18
CA GLN A 40 3.04 -8.97 -13.81
C GLN A 40 2.84 -8.96 -15.33
N THR A 41 3.92 -9.04 -16.09
CA THR A 41 3.87 -9.22 -17.55
C THR A 41 3.44 -10.66 -17.88
N ASP A 42 3.05 -10.93 -19.13
CA ASP A 42 2.71 -12.29 -19.57
C ASP A 42 3.90 -13.28 -19.50
N SER A 43 5.14 -12.78 -19.57
CA SER A 43 6.36 -13.58 -19.34
C SER A 43 6.62 -13.88 -17.86
N GLY A 44 5.80 -13.32 -16.97
CA GLY A 44 5.92 -13.52 -15.55
C GLY A 44 6.85 -12.52 -14.86
N GLU A 45 7.30 -11.45 -15.51
CA GLU A 45 8.16 -10.42 -14.91
C GLU A 45 7.37 -9.48 -13.99
N LEU A 46 7.98 -9.03 -12.89
CA LEU A 46 7.32 -8.15 -11.91
C LEU A 46 7.52 -6.71 -12.39
N ALA A 47 6.45 -5.99 -12.65
CA ALA A 47 6.49 -4.58 -13.04
C ALA A 47 6.23 -3.63 -11.86
N ALA A 48 5.33 -4.02 -10.94
CA ALA A 48 4.94 -3.20 -9.80
C ALA A 48 4.36 -4.04 -8.66
N CYS A 49 4.34 -3.49 -7.44
CA CYS A 49 3.65 -4.08 -6.30
C CYS A 49 2.94 -3.03 -5.44
N ALA A 50 1.98 -3.49 -4.65
CA ALA A 50 1.33 -2.74 -3.59
C ALA A 50 0.91 -3.67 -2.45
N GLY A 51 0.91 -3.17 -1.22
CA GLY A 51 0.50 -3.90 -0.03
C GLY A 51 -0.67 -3.23 0.69
N MET A 52 -1.43 -4.01 1.44
CA MET A 52 -2.52 -3.54 2.29
C MET A 52 -2.58 -4.34 3.58
N GLU A 53 -2.64 -3.64 4.71
CA GLU A 53 -2.85 -4.22 6.03
C GLU A 53 -4.29 -4.00 6.46
N PHE A 54 -4.87 -4.99 7.12
CA PHE A 54 -6.29 -5.00 7.44
C PHE A 54 -6.51 -4.82 8.94
N GLY A 55 -7.34 -3.83 9.30
CA GLY A 55 -7.85 -3.63 10.66
C GLY A 55 -9.26 -4.17 10.82
N GLU A 56 -10.04 -3.57 11.71
CA GLU A 56 -11.44 -3.96 11.94
C GLU A 56 -12.40 -3.34 10.90
N ASP A 57 -12.33 -2.02 10.70
CA ASP A 57 -13.21 -1.26 9.78
C ASP A 57 -12.44 -0.56 8.65
N ALA A 58 -11.12 -0.52 8.78
CA ALA A 58 -10.23 0.22 7.93
C ALA A 58 -9.10 -0.66 7.37
N VAL A 59 -8.49 -0.19 6.29
CA VAL A 59 -7.29 -0.77 5.68
C VAL A 59 -6.18 0.27 5.58
N LEU A 60 -4.92 -0.18 5.70
CA LEU A 60 -3.72 0.62 5.48
C LEU A 60 -3.03 0.22 4.19
N PHE A 61 -3.10 1.07 3.17
CA PHE A 61 -2.38 0.90 1.93
C PHE A 61 -0.91 1.32 2.09
N ARG A 62 0.01 0.46 1.64
CA ARG A 62 1.46 0.63 1.78
C ARG A 62 2.24 0.04 0.61
N SER A 63 3.55 0.25 0.62
CA SER A 63 4.51 -0.47 -0.25
C SER A 63 4.20 -0.37 -1.75
N LEU A 64 3.69 0.78 -2.21
CA LEU A 64 3.43 1.03 -3.63
C LEU A 64 4.73 1.35 -4.37
N ALA A 65 5.14 0.47 -5.28
CA ALA A 65 6.36 0.62 -6.07
C ALA A 65 6.15 0.16 -7.51
N VAL A 66 6.81 0.84 -8.45
CA VAL A 66 6.79 0.53 -9.88
C VAL A 66 8.24 0.60 -10.38
N TYR A 67 8.70 -0.44 -11.07
CA TYR A 67 9.99 -0.44 -11.76
C TYR A 67 10.03 0.68 -12.81
N GLU A 68 11.21 1.28 -13.02
CA GLU A 68 11.34 2.51 -13.80
C GLU A 68 10.86 2.34 -15.24
N ASP A 69 11.17 1.18 -15.84
CA ASP A 69 10.81 0.81 -17.20
C ASP A 69 9.29 0.70 -17.44
N TYR A 70 8.50 0.59 -16.37
CA TYR A 70 7.04 0.45 -16.41
C TYR A 70 6.30 1.67 -15.87
N ARG A 71 7.02 2.77 -15.58
CA ARG A 71 6.39 4.03 -15.14
C ARG A 71 5.66 4.70 -16.31
N GLY A 72 4.64 5.51 -15.99
CA GLY A 72 3.81 6.18 -17.00
C GLY A 72 2.68 5.32 -17.56
N GLU A 73 2.67 4.01 -17.31
CA GLU A 73 1.62 3.08 -17.77
C GLU A 73 0.39 3.01 -16.83
N GLY A 74 0.30 3.86 -15.82
CA GLY A 74 -0.82 3.88 -14.87
C GLY A 74 -0.88 2.69 -13.91
N LEU A 75 0.16 1.86 -13.83
CA LEU A 75 0.18 0.65 -12.96
C LEU A 75 -0.09 0.95 -11.49
N ALA A 76 0.44 2.08 -10.99
CA ALA A 76 0.22 2.51 -9.62
C ALA A 76 -1.27 2.71 -9.31
N LEU A 77 -1.99 3.39 -10.22
CA LEU A 77 -3.42 3.64 -10.06
C LEU A 77 -4.20 2.34 -10.11
N ARG A 78 -3.91 1.49 -11.10
CA ARG A 78 -4.58 0.20 -11.26
C ARG A 78 -4.39 -0.72 -10.04
N LEU A 79 -3.22 -0.69 -9.40
CA LEU A 79 -2.94 -1.44 -8.17
C LEU A 79 -3.76 -0.90 -6.98
N ILE A 80 -3.83 0.42 -6.82
CA ILE A 80 -4.64 1.05 -5.78
C ILE A 80 -6.12 0.73 -5.99
N GLU A 81 -6.65 0.97 -7.19
CA GLU A 81 -8.05 0.71 -7.51
C GLU A 81 -8.41 -0.74 -7.23
N ARG A 82 -7.60 -1.69 -7.72
CA ARG A 82 -7.83 -3.12 -7.46
C ARG A 82 -7.87 -3.44 -5.97
N ALA A 83 -6.93 -2.92 -5.19
CA ALA A 83 -6.84 -3.21 -3.76
C ALA A 83 -8.00 -2.57 -2.98
N LEU A 84 -8.38 -1.33 -3.32
CA LEU A 84 -9.49 -0.61 -2.68
C LEU A 84 -10.85 -1.22 -3.05
N ASP A 85 -11.04 -1.67 -4.29
CA ASP A 85 -12.26 -2.33 -4.73
C ASP A 85 -12.46 -3.67 -4.00
N GLU A 86 -11.38 -4.44 -3.82
CA GLU A 86 -11.42 -5.67 -3.00
C GLU A 86 -11.76 -5.36 -1.54
N ALA A 87 -11.10 -4.38 -0.92
CA ALA A 87 -11.39 -3.98 0.46
C ALA A 87 -12.85 -3.52 0.61
N LYS A 88 -13.36 -2.72 -0.33
CA LYS A 88 -14.76 -2.31 -0.33
C LYS A 88 -15.70 -3.51 -0.43
N ALA A 89 -15.43 -4.46 -1.33
CA ALA A 89 -16.25 -5.66 -1.50
C ALA A 89 -16.23 -6.58 -0.26
N GLU A 90 -15.15 -6.53 0.51
CA GLU A 90 -14.99 -7.25 1.78
C GLU A 90 -15.62 -6.53 2.98
N GLY A 91 -16.21 -5.35 2.78
CA GLY A 91 -16.96 -4.61 3.80
C GLY A 91 -16.15 -3.59 4.60
N TYR A 92 -14.94 -3.25 4.17
CA TYR A 92 -14.17 -2.16 4.77
C TYR A 92 -14.69 -0.80 4.31
N HIS A 93 -14.75 0.17 5.22
CA HIS A 93 -15.33 1.50 4.96
C HIS A 93 -14.29 2.61 4.82
N HIS A 94 -13.05 2.36 5.25
CA HIS A 94 -12.00 3.37 5.30
C HIS A 94 -10.67 2.84 4.76
N ALA A 95 -10.03 3.62 3.90
CA ALA A 95 -8.66 3.38 3.47
C ALA A 95 -7.76 4.51 3.96
N TYR A 96 -6.60 4.12 4.48
CA TYR A 96 -5.56 5.04 4.92
C TYR A 96 -4.23 4.74 4.21
N CYS A 97 -3.33 5.71 4.17
CA CYS A 97 -1.92 5.47 3.83
C CYS A 97 -0.99 6.50 4.48
N PHE A 98 0.28 6.13 4.64
CA PHE A 98 1.36 7.06 4.96
C PHE A 98 2.05 7.54 3.68
N SER A 99 2.21 8.86 3.51
CA SER A 99 3.02 9.39 2.42
C SER A 99 3.44 10.84 2.64
N THR A 100 4.75 11.08 2.74
CA THR A 100 5.34 12.43 2.73
C THR A 100 5.71 12.92 1.33
N ARG A 101 5.86 12.00 0.37
CA ARG A 101 6.45 12.27 -0.97
C ARG A 101 5.45 12.26 -2.12
N ALA A 102 4.24 11.72 -1.93
CA ALA A 102 3.25 11.54 -2.98
C ALA A 102 1.92 12.23 -2.65
N ALA A 103 1.98 13.41 -2.03
CA ALA A 103 0.80 14.17 -1.60
C ALA A 103 -0.17 14.44 -2.76
N ASP A 104 0.31 15.09 -3.82
CA ASP A 104 -0.50 15.44 -4.99
C ASP A 104 -1.12 14.21 -5.65
N TYR A 105 -0.42 13.08 -5.63
CA TYR A 105 -0.90 11.83 -6.18
C TYR A 105 -2.11 11.29 -5.39
N PHE A 106 -1.99 11.20 -4.07
CA PHE A 106 -3.08 10.72 -3.21
C PHE A 106 -4.30 11.68 -3.25
N GLN A 107 -4.06 12.99 -3.30
CA GLN A 107 -5.14 13.97 -3.48
C GLN A 107 -5.92 13.76 -4.78
N ARG A 108 -5.21 13.60 -5.90
CA ARG A 108 -5.83 13.40 -7.23
C ARG A 108 -6.73 12.18 -7.30
N ILE A 109 -6.44 11.13 -6.53
CA ILE A 109 -7.22 9.89 -6.51
C ILE A 109 -8.27 9.87 -5.38
N GLY A 110 -8.52 11.02 -4.74
CA GLY A 110 -9.62 11.23 -3.80
C GLY A 110 -9.29 10.93 -2.33
N PHE A 111 -8.01 10.80 -1.96
CA PHE A 111 -7.63 10.82 -0.56
C PHE A 111 -7.52 12.25 -0.05
N GLN A 112 -7.86 12.44 1.21
CA GLN A 112 -7.75 13.69 1.94
C GLN A 112 -6.70 13.56 3.03
N GLN A 113 -5.91 14.61 3.25
CA GLN A 113 -4.94 14.60 4.32
C GLN A 113 -5.66 14.61 5.68
N VAL A 114 -5.20 13.77 6.61
CA VAL A 114 -5.72 13.67 7.98
C VAL A 114 -4.56 13.66 8.99
N PRO A 115 -4.81 13.92 10.29
CA PRO A 115 -3.80 13.75 11.32
C PRO A 115 -3.28 12.30 11.37
N VAL A 116 -1.98 12.11 11.59
CA VAL A 116 -1.39 10.77 11.79
C VAL A 116 -2.03 10.05 12.96
N THR A 117 -2.41 10.78 14.01
CA THR A 117 -3.13 10.23 15.17
C THR A 117 -4.48 9.63 14.82
N GLN A 118 -5.18 10.14 13.80
CA GLN A 118 -6.43 9.56 13.32
C GLN A 118 -6.18 8.19 12.67
N LEU A 119 -5.18 8.10 11.78
CA LEU A 119 -4.78 6.83 11.16
C LEU A 119 -4.35 5.83 12.22
N ALA A 120 -3.44 6.21 13.12
CA ALA A 120 -2.93 5.33 14.17
C ALA A 120 -4.02 4.85 15.11
N LYS A 121 -5.06 5.66 15.37
CA LYS A 121 -6.23 5.24 16.17
C LYS A 121 -7.15 4.30 15.41
N ALA A 122 -7.32 4.49 14.10
CA ALA A 122 -8.18 3.65 13.28
C ALA A 122 -7.56 2.27 13.00
N LEU A 123 -6.23 2.18 13.01
CA LEU A 123 -5.45 1.00 12.66
C LEU A 123 -4.32 0.76 13.69
N PRO A 124 -4.63 0.60 15.00
CA PRO A 124 -3.60 0.58 16.04
C PRO A 124 -2.68 -0.64 15.94
N ASP A 125 -3.24 -1.79 15.56
CA ASP A 125 -2.56 -3.09 15.64
C ASP A 125 -1.98 -3.56 14.30
N VAL A 126 -2.09 -2.75 13.23
CA VAL A 126 -1.54 -3.15 11.92
C VAL A 126 -0.01 -3.03 11.91
N PRO A 127 0.71 -3.95 11.24
CA PRO A 127 2.16 -4.04 11.32
C PRO A 127 2.90 -2.72 11.10
N GLN A 128 2.52 -1.90 10.11
CA GLN A 128 3.22 -0.66 9.82
C GLN A 128 3.02 0.41 10.91
N VAL A 129 1.83 0.51 11.49
CA VAL A 129 1.55 1.46 12.58
C VAL A 129 2.34 1.06 13.81
N MET A 130 2.33 -0.23 14.17
CA MET A 130 3.12 -0.77 15.28
C MET A 130 4.62 -0.54 15.06
N ARG A 131 5.12 -0.77 13.84
CA ARG A 131 6.53 -0.49 13.48
C ARG A 131 6.87 0.99 13.66
N PHE A 132 6.06 1.89 13.09
CA PHE A 132 6.30 3.33 13.16
C PHE A 132 6.21 3.87 14.59
N ALA A 133 5.33 3.32 15.42
CA ALA A 133 5.27 3.63 16.85
C ALA A 133 6.54 3.16 17.56
N ALA A 134 6.97 1.92 17.35
CA ALA A 134 8.15 1.34 18.00
C ALA A 134 9.46 2.08 17.70
N ILE A 135 9.59 2.65 16.50
CA ILE A 135 10.78 3.41 16.09
C ILE A 135 10.62 4.94 16.20
N GLY A 136 9.50 5.42 16.77
CA GLY A 136 9.26 6.85 16.98
C GLY A 136 9.05 7.67 15.69
N LYS A 137 8.63 7.04 14.60
CA LYS A 137 8.52 7.66 13.26
C LYS A 137 7.20 8.39 13.01
N LEU A 138 6.12 8.03 13.73
CA LEU A 138 4.78 8.60 13.51
C LEU A 138 4.73 10.14 13.43
N PRO A 139 5.42 10.93 14.30
CA PRO A 139 5.34 12.39 14.26
C PRO A 139 5.88 13.03 12.97
N GLY A 140 6.79 12.36 12.26
CA GLY A 140 7.39 12.86 11.02
C GLY A 140 6.61 12.48 9.75
N GLU A 141 5.56 11.67 9.89
CA GLU A 141 4.78 11.17 8.77
C GLU A 141 3.58 12.05 8.42
N LYS A 142 3.04 11.82 7.23
CA LYS A 142 1.76 12.39 6.79
C LYS A 142 0.80 11.25 6.50
N ALA A 143 -0.43 11.39 6.99
CA ALA A 143 -1.49 10.42 6.78
C ALA A 143 -2.53 10.95 5.78
N TRP A 144 -3.07 10.03 5.00
CA TRP A 144 -4.11 10.27 4.02
C TRP A 144 -5.24 9.28 4.25
N TRP A 145 -6.47 9.71 4.00
CA TRP A 145 -7.67 8.93 4.23
C TRP A 145 -8.64 9.06 3.06
N LYS A 146 -9.36 7.98 2.76
CA LYS A 146 -10.46 7.94 1.80
C LYS A 146 -11.58 7.05 2.32
N ALA A 147 -12.82 7.50 2.19
CA ALA A 147 -13.98 6.64 2.41
C ALA A 147 -14.15 5.64 1.26
N LEU A 148 -14.38 4.38 1.60
CA LEU A 148 -14.79 3.33 0.69
C LEU A 148 -16.32 3.30 0.71
N ARG A 149 -16.94 3.83 -0.34
CA ARG A 149 -18.40 3.86 -0.55
C ARG A 149 -18.72 3.07 -1.79
#